data_AF-A0A6A5G6V4-F1
#
_entry.id   AF-A0A6A5G6V4-F1
#
_cell.length_a   1.000
_cell.length_b   1.000
_cell.length_c   1.000
_cell.angle_alpha   90.00
_cell.angle_beta   90.00
_cell.angle_gamma   90.00
#
_symmetry.space_group_name_H-M   'P 1'
#
loop_
_entity.id
_entity.type
_entity.pdbx_description
1 polymer ?
#
loop_
_entity_poly.entity_id
_entity_poly.type
_entity_poly.pdbx_seq_one_letter_code
_entity_poly.pdbx_strand_id
1 'polypeptide(L)'
;MTAQMRVNRQCGKDQFVISHEHLIDFSRTKADMSWWSHYTYEELEYLFNPKDLHYDELVWEIIEIRPDSVELTYLLCSLSFGLAVNSISGELRDVVEELQETLANDLHNYYTKRNKTSYTLRLRQLMKIYEKFVKLRNIRSEKYHNCSILDVFKLYISSEEFFKVTC
;
A
#
# COMPACT_ATOMS: atom_id res chain seq x y z
N MET A 1 5.83 -8.76 -10.07
CA MET A 1 7.18 -9.31 -10.32
C MET A 1 7.76 -9.97 -9.07
N THR A 2 8.01 -9.23 -7.98
CA THR A 2 8.53 -9.78 -6.70
C THR A 2 7.73 -10.98 -6.19
N ALA A 3 6.40 -10.87 -6.14
CA ALA A 3 5.50 -11.94 -5.72
C ALA A 3 5.71 -13.24 -6.51
N GLN A 4 5.75 -13.13 -7.85
CA GLN A 4 5.94 -14.26 -8.74
C GLN A 4 7.33 -14.90 -8.59
N MET A 5 8.39 -14.09 -8.47
CA MET A 5 9.75 -14.61 -8.30
C MET A 5 9.95 -15.28 -6.93
N ARG A 6 9.26 -14.83 -5.87
CA ARG A 6 9.25 -15.52 -4.57
C ARG A 6 8.57 -16.87 -4.63
N VAL A 7 7.42 -16.97 -5.30
CA VAL A 7 6.75 -18.27 -5.54
C VAL A 7 7.68 -19.24 -6.25
N ASN A 8 8.45 -18.74 -7.22
CA ASN A 8 9.43 -19.54 -7.98
C ASN A 8 10.76 -19.77 -7.23
N ARG A 9 10.91 -19.32 -5.98
CA ARG A 9 12.14 -19.40 -5.16
C ARG A 9 13.36 -18.72 -5.80
N GLN A 10 13.13 -17.73 -6.65
CA GLN A 10 14.16 -16.93 -7.31
C GLN A 10 14.46 -15.61 -6.58
N CYS A 11 13.74 -15.34 -5.48
CA CYS A 11 13.87 -14.13 -4.67
C CYS A 11 13.68 -14.49 -3.20
N GLY A 12 14.60 -14.01 -2.34
CA GLY A 12 14.57 -14.20 -0.89
C GLY A 12 13.54 -13.34 -0.17
N LYS A 13 13.39 -13.56 1.14
CA LYS A 13 12.43 -12.83 1.99
C LYS A 13 12.80 -11.35 2.13
N ASP A 14 14.08 -11.04 2.35
CA ASP A 14 14.58 -9.67 2.47
C ASP A 14 14.95 -9.03 1.13
N GLN A 15 14.54 -9.65 0.02
CA GLN A 15 14.85 -9.19 -1.33
C GLN A 15 13.61 -8.64 -2.03
N PHE A 16 13.77 -7.55 -2.77
CA PHE A 16 12.72 -6.94 -3.58
C PHE A 16 13.16 -6.82 -5.03
N VAL A 17 12.32 -7.28 -5.96
CA VAL A 17 12.64 -7.28 -7.38
C VAL A 17 12.17 -5.95 -8.00
N ILE A 18 13.10 -5.18 -8.54
CA ILE A 18 12.79 -3.95 -9.29
C ILE A 18 12.54 -4.26 -10.76
N SER A 19 13.38 -5.13 -11.35
CA SER A 19 13.28 -5.54 -12.75
C SER A 19 13.76 -6.98 -12.92
N HIS A 20 13.63 -7.54 -14.13
CA HIS A 20 14.03 -8.92 -14.43
C HIS A 20 15.48 -9.26 -14.05
N GLU A 21 16.37 -8.27 -14.07
CA GLU A 21 17.81 -8.44 -13.79
C GLU A 21 18.26 -7.77 -12.48
N HIS A 22 17.38 -7.04 -11.79
CA HIS A 22 17.77 -6.22 -10.65
C HIS A 22 16.90 -6.51 -9.42
N LEU A 23 17.57 -6.80 -8.30
CA LEU A 23 16.97 -6.95 -6.98
C LEU A 23 17.68 -6.06 -5.95
N ILE A 24 16.93 -5.62 -4.95
CA ILE A 24 17.43 -4.95 -3.74
C ILE A 24 17.46 -5.99 -2.64
N ASP A 25 18.57 -6.06 -1.90
CA ASP A 25 18.66 -6.79 -0.63
C ASP A 25 18.58 -5.80 0.53
N PHE A 26 17.44 -5.74 1.20
CA PHE A 26 17.23 -4.77 2.29
C PHE A 26 18.16 -5.01 3.48
N SER A 27 18.68 -6.22 3.67
CA SER A 27 19.61 -6.50 4.78
C SER A 27 20.99 -5.85 4.58
N ARG A 28 21.31 -5.46 3.35
CA ARG A 28 22.61 -4.88 2.96
C ARG A 28 22.49 -3.48 2.38
N THR A 29 21.28 -2.95 2.29
CA THR A 29 21.01 -1.66 1.65
C THR A 29 21.01 -0.56 2.71
N LYS A 30 21.84 0.47 2.49
CA LYS A 30 21.75 1.74 3.21
C LYS A 30 21.19 2.78 2.25
N ALA A 31 20.15 3.48 2.69
CA ALA A 31 19.59 4.57 1.90
C ALA A 31 20.47 5.82 2.07
N ASP A 32 20.85 6.44 0.96
CA ASP A 32 21.40 7.79 1.02
C ASP A 32 20.27 8.77 1.34
N MET A 33 20.33 9.35 2.53
CA MET A 33 19.34 10.31 3.03
C MET A 33 19.81 11.76 2.91
N SER A 34 21.06 11.99 2.48
CA SER A 34 21.69 13.32 2.50
C SER A 34 20.94 14.35 1.65
N TRP A 35 20.23 13.89 0.62
CA TRP A 35 19.42 14.74 -0.25
C TRP A 35 18.17 15.29 0.47
N TRP A 36 17.56 14.52 1.37
CA TRP A 36 16.28 14.90 1.98
C TRP A 36 16.32 15.05 3.49
N SER A 37 17.45 14.77 4.16
CA SER A 37 17.62 14.96 5.60
C SER A 37 19.01 15.44 5.97
N HIS A 38 19.12 16.13 7.12
CA HIS A 38 20.39 16.48 7.76
C HIS A 38 20.98 15.34 8.58
N TYR A 39 20.17 14.31 8.88
CA TYR A 39 20.58 13.16 9.66
C TYR A 39 21.19 12.06 8.77
N THR A 40 22.03 11.24 9.38
CA THR A 40 22.63 10.04 8.78
C THR A 40 21.63 8.90 8.66
N TYR A 41 21.96 7.90 7.85
CA TYR A 41 21.17 6.66 7.75
C TYR A 41 21.02 6.01 9.13
N GLU A 42 22.11 5.90 9.90
CA GLU A 42 22.14 5.25 11.21
C GLU A 42 21.24 5.94 12.24
N GLU A 43 21.11 7.27 12.20
CA GLU A 43 20.21 8.03 13.07
C GLU A 43 18.73 7.82 12.71
N LEU A 44 18.43 7.59 11.43
CA LEU A 44 17.07 7.50 10.90
C LEU A 44 16.62 6.07 10.57
N GLU A 45 17.49 5.06 10.67
CA GLU A 45 17.21 3.68 10.24
C GLU A 45 15.98 3.08 10.93
N TYR A 46 15.76 3.44 12.19
CA TYR A 46 14.57 3.00 12.94
C TYR A 46 13.27 3.61 12.39
N LEU A 47 13.32 4.85 11.91
CA LEU A 47 12.18 5.56 11.34
C LEU A 47 11.95 5.15 9.87
N PHE A 48 13.03 4.98 9.11
CA PHE A 48 13.04 4.71 7.68
C PHE A 48 13.77 3.41 7.35
N ASN A 49 13.21 2.30 7.81
CA ASN A 49 13.72 0.99 7.44
C ASN A 49 13.41 0.72 5.94
N PRO A 50 14.39 0.37 5.10
CA PRO A 50 14.15 0.03 3.70
C PRO A 50 13.07 -1.04 3.49
N LYS A 51 12.90 -1.97 4.43
CA LYS A 51 11.85 -3.01 4.39
C LYS A 51 10.43 -2.43 4.44
N ASP A 52 10.24 -1.30 5.13
CA ASP A 52 8.94 -0.64 5.24
C ASP A 52 8.51 0.03 3.93
N LEU A 53 9.46 0.34 3.04
CA LEU A 53 9.19 1.10 1.81
C LEU A 53 8.32 0.33 0.81
N HIS A 54 8.41 -1.00 0.82
CA HIS A 54 7.82 -1.85 -0.22
C HIS A 54 6.58 -2.62 0.22
N TYR A 55 6.04 -2.33 1.40
CA TYR A 55 4.86 -3.00 1.96
C TYR A 55 5.00 -4.55 1.90
N ASP A 56 6.17 -5.07 2.31
CA ASP A 56 6.54 -6.46 2.02
C ASP A 56 5.54 -7.48 2.57
N GLU A 57 4.99 -7.21 3.76
CA GLU A 57 3.94 -8.02 4.36
C GLU A 57 2.71 -8.08 3.43
N LEU A 58 2.27 -6.95 2.88
CA LEU A 58 1.14 -6.93 1.95
C LEU A 58 1.39 -7.78 0.69
N VAL A 59 2.63 -7.81 0.20
CA VAL A 59 3.00 -8.66 -0.94
C VAL A 59 2.78 -10.13 -0.61
N TRP A 60 3.10 -10.56 0.61
CA TRP A 60 2.83 -11.94 1.07
C TRP A 60 1.33 -12.22 1.16
N GLU A 61 0.54 -11.31 1.73
CA GLU A 61 -0.92 -11.42 1.77
C GLU A 61 -1.53 -11.58 0.35
N ILE A 62 -1.04 -10.81 -0.63
CA ILE A 62 -1.48 -10.92 -2.03
C ILE A 62 -1.08 -12.28 -2.63
N ILE A 63 0.12 -12.78 -2.35
CA ILE A 63 0.57 -14.12 -2.79
C ILE A 63 -0.31 -15.23 -2.20
N GLU A 64 -0.67 -15.11 -0.92
CA GLU A 64 -1.48 -16.11 -0.22
C GLU A 64 -2.91 -16.13 -0.75
N ILE A 65 -3.53 -14.96 -0.89
CA ILE A 65 -4.95 -14.84 -1.27
C ILE A 65 -5.14 -15.03 -2.77
N ARG A 66 -4.14 -14.69 -3.59
CA ARG A 66 -4.16 -14.78 -5.06
C ARG A 66 -5.43 -14.14 -5.65
N PRO A 67 -5.64 -12.83 -5.44
CA PRO A 67 -6.76 -12.14 -6.07
C PRO A 67 -6.63 -12.21 -7.60
N ASP A 68 -7.73 -12.43 -8.29
CA ASP A 68 -7.77 -12.34 -9.75
C ASP A 68 -7.80 -10.88 -10.23
N SER A 69 -7.78 -10.65 -11.54
CA SER A 69 -7.73 -9.30 -12.09
C SER A 69 -8.92 -8.42 -11.70
N VAL A 70 -10.12 -8.99 -11.57
CA VAL A 70 -11.33 -8.25 -11.19
C VAL A 70 -11.27 -7.91 -9.70
N GLU A 71 -10.87 -8.87 -8.87
CA GLU A 71 -10.70 -8.67 -7.43
C GLU A 71 -9.60 -7.64 -7.12
N LEU A 72 -8.49 -7.66 -7.86
CA LEU A 72 -7.43 -6.64 -7.77
C LEU A 72 -7.91 -5.26 -8.19
N THR A 73 -8.70 -5.18 -9.27
CA THR A 73 -9.28 -3.92 -9.74
C THR A 73 -10.22 -3.33 -8.70
N TYR A 74 -11.10 -4.17 -8.13
CA TYR A 74 -11.96 -3.78 -7.02
C TYR A 74 -11.15 -3.24 -5.84
N LEU A 75 -10.12 -3.97 -5.38
CA LEU A 75 -9.26 -3.52 -4.27
C LEU A 75 -8.61 -2.16 -4.54
N LEU A 76 -8.08 -1.94 -5.74
CA LEU A 76 -7.42 -0.68 -6.12
C LEU A 76 -8.41 0.49 -6.11
N CYS A 77 -9.60 0.30 -6.68
CA CYS A 77 -10.65 1.30 -6.70
C CYS A 77 -11.16 1.60 -5.28
N SER A 78 -11.49 0.56 -4.51
CA SER A 78 -11.94 0.70 -3.12
C SER A 78 -10.93 1.43 -2.25
N LEU A 79 -9.63 1.13 -2.40
CA LEU A 79 -8.57 1.85 -1.68
C LEU A 79 -8.48 3.31 -2.10
N SER A 80 -8.49 3.60 -3.40
CA SER A 80 -8.40 4.97 -3.91
C SER A 80 -9.55 5.84 -3.41
N PHE A 81 -10.78 5.36 -3.57
CA PHE A 81 -11.98 6.08 -3.15
C PHE A 81 -12.14 6.12 -1.63
N GLY A 82 -11.82 5.03 -0.93
CA GLY A 82 -11.89 4.96 0.53
C GLY A 82 -10.93 5.92 1.22
N LEU A 83 -9.78 6.23 0.59
CA LEU A 83 -8.86 7.24 1.10
C LEU A 83 -9.32 8.66 0.77
N ALA A 84 -9.80 8.88 -0.45
CA ALA A 84 -10.24 10.20 -0.93
C ALA A 84 -11.53 10.71 -0.26
N VAL A 85 -12.40 9.80 0.21
CA VAL A 85 -13.69 10.20 0.81
C VAL A 85 -13.54 11.08 2.06
N ASN A 86 -12.38 11.03 2.73
CA ASN A 86 -12.11 11.82 3.92
C ASN A 86 -11.71 13.28 3.61
N SER A 87 -11.22 13.54 2.39
CA SER A 87 -10.79 14.87 1.94
C SER A 87 -11.81 15.55 1.03
N ILE A 88 -12.80 14.80 0.54
CA ILE A 88 -13.83 15.27 -0.37
C ILE A 88 -15.11 15.63 0.42
N SER A 89 -15.77 16.73 0.02
CA SER A 89 -17.02 17.20 0.63
C SER A 89 -18.07 17.59 -0.43
N GLY A 90 -19.33 17.67 -0.01
CA GLY A 90 -20.45 18.05 -0.88
C GLY A 90 -20.75 17.01 -1.96
N GLU A 91 -21.22 17.47 -3.12
CA GLU A 91 -21.70 16.63 -4.23
C GLU A 91 -20.67 15.60 -4.72
N LEU A 92 -19.37 15.92 -4.64
CA LEU A 92 -18.32 14.98 -5.06
C LEU A 92 -18.22 13.78 -4.12
N ARG A 93 -18.58 13.94 -2.84
CA ARG A 93 -18.64 12.83 -1.89
C ARG A 93 -19.77 11.87 -2.26
N ASP A 94 -20.95 12.41 -2.60
CA ASP A 94 -22.11 11.61 -3.00
C ASP A 94 -21.78 10.76 -4.23
N VAL A 95 -21.09 11.35 -5.21
CA VAL A 95 -20.61 10.63 -6.41
C VAL A 95 -19.62 9.51 -6.06
N VAL A 96 -18.70 9.75 -5.12
CA VAL A 96 -17.75 8.72 -4.67
C VAL A 96 -18.45 7.59 -3.94
N GLU A 97 -19.45 7.89 -3.10
CA GLU A 97 -20.25 6.89 -2.39
C GLU A 97 -21.06 6.03 -3.40
N GLU A 98 -21.67 6.64 -4.41
CA GLU A 98 -22.37 5.93 -5.50
C GLU A 98 -21.43 5.02 -6.32
N LEU A 99 -20.22 5.50 -6.62
CA LEU A 99 -19.19 4.70 -7.29
C LEU A 99 -18.76 3.50 -6.43
N GLN A 100 -18.60 3.67 -5.12
CA GLN A 100 -18.26 2.58 -4.21
C GLN A 100 -19.37 1.52 -4.14
N GLU A 101 -20.64 1.94 -4.12
CA GLU A 101 -21.79 1.04 -4.18
C GLU A 101 -21.82 0.27 -5.51
N THR A 102 -21.59 0.96 -6.62
CA THR A 102 -21.53 0.34 -7.95
C THR A 102 -20.43 -0.73 -8.01
N LEU A 103 -19.22 -0.43 -7.51
CA LEU A 103 -18.12 -1.38 -7.44
C LEU A 103 -18.45 -2.61 -6.58
N ALA A 104 -19.13 -2.42 -5.45
CA ALA A 104 -19.57 -3.52 -4.60
C ALA A 104 -20.60 -4.41 -5.30
N ASN A 105 -21.56 -3.80 -6.01
CA ASN A 105 -22.56 -4.51 -6.80
C ASN A 105 -21.94 -5.26 -7.97
N ASP A 106 -20.96 -4.69 -8.66
CA ASP A 106 -20.23 -5.35 -9.74
C ASP A 106 -19.44 -6.57 -9.24
N LEU A 107 -18.77 -6.44 -8.09
CA LEU A 107 -18.09 -7.57 -7.46
C LEU A 107 -19.08 -8.66 -7.03
N HIS A 108 -20.25 -8.28 -6.50
CA HIS A 108 -21.31 -9.23 -6.18
C HIS A 108 -21.79 -9.98 -7.43
N ASN A 109 -22.12 -9.24 -8.50
CA ASN A 109 -22.55 -9.77 -9.78
C ASN A 109 -21.51 -10.70 -10.42
N TYR A 110 -20.23 -10.37 -10.26
CA TYR A 110 -19.12 -11.18 -10.72
C TYR A 110 -19.10 -12.57 -10.06
N TYR A 111 -19.39 -12.65 -8.76
CA TYR A 111 -19.43 -13.92 -8.04
C TYR A 111 -20.73 -14.70 -8.29
N THR A 112 -21.88 -14.03 -8.36
CA THR A 112 -23.17 -14.70 -8.61
C THR A 112 -23.21 -15.33 -10.00
N LYS A 113 -22.70 -14.65 -11.04
CA LYS A 113 -22.59 -15.19 -12.40
C LYS A 113 -21.73 -16.45 -12.51
N ARG A 114 -20.86 -16.70 -11.53
CA ARG A 114 -19.98 -17.88 -11.48
C ARG A 114 -20.47 -18.98 -10.52
N ASN A 115 -21.70 -18.88 -10.02
CA ASN A 115 -22.28 -19.83 -9.05
C ASN A 115 -21.38 -20.06 -7.82
N LYS A 116 -20.61 -19.05 -7.38
CA LYS A 116 -19.82 -19.17 -6.14
C LYS A 116 -20.73 -18.98 -4.93
N THR A 117 -21.20 -20.09 -4.36
CA THR A 117 -22.11 -20.16 -3.20
C THR A 117 -21.49 -19.65 -1.88
N SER A 118 -20.18 -19.42 -1.81
CA SER A 118 -19.49 -18.92 -0.62
C SER A 118 -18.57 -17.73 -0.90
N TYR A 119 -19.08 -16.71 -1.61
CA TYR A 119 -18.28 -15.51 -1.90
C TYR A 119 -18.00 -14.65 -0.66
N THR A 120 -18.76 -14.80 0.43
CA THR A 120 -18.53 -14.09 1.70
C THR A 120 -17.15 -14.38 2.28
N LEU A 121 -16.70 -15.64 2.23
CA LEU A 121 -15.35 -16.02 2.65
C LEU A 121 -14.30 -15.32 1.76
N ARG A 122 -14.56 -15.26 0.46
CA ARG A 122 -13.67 -14.60 -0.50
C ARG A 122 -13.60 -13.09 -0.25
N LEU A 123 -14.73 -12.44 0.01
CA LEU A 123 -14.77 -11.03 0.36
C LEU A 123 -13.96 -10.75 1.63
N ARG A 124 -14.08 -11.59 2.66
CA ARG A 124 -13.26 -11.48 3.87
C ARG A 124 -11.76 -11.57 3.58
N GLN A 125 -11.35 -12.45 2.66
CA GLN A 125 -9.94 -12.53 2.24
C GLN A 125 -9.50 -11.21 1.58
N LEU A 126 -10.29 -10.65 0.68
CA LEU A 126 -9.98 -9.37 0.04
C LEU A 126 -9.90 -8.23 1.08
N MET A 127 -10.82 -8.20 2.04
CA MET A 127 -10.80 -7.21 3.12
C MET A 127 -9.54 -7.31 3.99
N LYS A 128 -8.99 -8.52 4.21
CA LYS A 128 -7.69 -8.69 4.89
C LYS A 128 -6.57 -7.90 4.19
N ILE A 129 -6.52 -7.89 2.85
CA ILE A 129 -5.54 -7.11 2.07
C ILE A 129 -5.80 -5.62 2.27
N TYR A 130 -7.06 -5.20 2.11
CA TYR A 130 -7.48 -3.81 2.24
C TYR A 130 -7.09 -3.23 3.61
N GLU A 131 -7.49 -3.89 4.69
CA GLU A 131 -7.22 -3.48 6.07
C GLU A 131 -5.71 -3.44 6.36
N LYS A 132 -4.96 -4.42 5.85
CA LYS A 132 -3.50 -4.46 6.00
C LYS A 132 -2.83 -3.27 5.31
N PHE A 133 -3.26 -2.94 4.09
CA PHE A 133 -2.75 -1.77 3.37
C PHE A 133 -3.03 -0.49 4.14
N VAL A 134 -4.28 -0.26 4.56
CA VAL A 134 -4.69 0.94 5.31
C VAL A 134 -3.87 1.07 6.60
N LYS A 135 -3.69 -0.03 7.34
CA LYS A 135 -2.87 -0.06 8.55
C LYS A 135 -1.42 0.36 8.28
N LEU A 136 -0.77 -0.26 7.30
CA LEU A 136 0.63 0.04 6.96
C LEU A 136 0.80 1.49 6.48
N ARG A 137 -0.15 1.99 5.68
CA ARG A 137 -0.19 3.39 5.24
C ARG A 137 -0.27 4.34 6.44
N ASN A 138 -1.18 4.09 7.37
CA ASN A 138 -1.39 4.97 8.52
C ASN A 138 -0.15 5.02 9.43
N ILE A 139 0.47 3.87 9.72
CA ILE A 139 1.75 3.81 10.46
C ILE A 139 2.82 4.68 9.77
N ARG A 140 2.93 4.57 8.44
CA ARG A 140 3.89 5.38 7.68
C ARG A 140 3.56 6.87 7.69
N SER A 141 2.28 7.22 7.57
CA SER A 141 1.82 8.61 7.64
C SER A 141 2.11 9.23 9.00
N GLU A 142 1.92 8.50 10.11
CA GLU A 142 2.25 8.96 11.46
C GLU A 142 3.76 9.16 11.64
N LYS A 143 4.58 8.22 11.13
CA LYS A 143 6.04 8.38 11.12
C LYS A 143 6.45 9.67 10.40
N TYR A 144 5.85 9.95 9.25
CA TYR A 144 6.16 11.13 8.44
C TYR A 144 5.73 12.42 9.12
N HIS A 145 4.56 12.42 9.74
CA HIS A 145 4.10 13.54 10.54
C HIS A 145 5.07 13.86 11.69
N ASN A 146 5.52 12.85 12.43
CA ASN A 146 6.49 13.04 13.51
C ASN A 146 7.84 13.57 12.99
N CYS A 147 8.33 13.02 11.88
CA CYS A 147 9.57 13.49 11.24
C CYS A 147 9.46 14.94 10.77
N SER A 148 8.27 15.36 10.34
CA SER A 148 7.97 16.75 9.99
C SER A 148 8.12 17.70 11.18
N ILE A 149 7.49 17.35 12.31
CA ILE A 149 7.54 18.16 13.55
C ILE A 149 8.97 18.30 14.07
N LEU A 150 9.79 17.27 13.87
CA LEU A 150 11.19 17.22 14.29
C LEU A 150 12.17 17.81 13.25
N ASP A 151 11.66 18.43 12.19
CA ASP A 151 12.44 19.06 11.12
C ASP A 151 13.48 18.10 10.50
N VAL A 152 13.10 16.83 10.34
CA VAL A 152 13.96 15.80 9.75
C VAL A 152 14.12 16.01 8.24
N PHE A 153 13.13 16.60 7.58
CA PHE A 153 13.08 16.73 6.13
C PHE A 153 13.61 18.09 5.64
N LYS A 154 14.56 18.06 4.71
CA LYS A 154 15.06 19.23 3.95
C LYS A 154 14.13 19.69 2.82
N LEU A 155 13.14 18.86 2.48
CA LEU A 155 12.32 19.03 1.29
C LEU A 155 10.88 19.35 1.69
N TYR A 156 10.27 20.27 0.94
CA TYR A 156 8.84 20.48 0.99
C TYR A 156 8.14 19.39 0.18
N ILE A 157 7.32 18.56 0.83
CA ILE A 157 6.59 17.49 0.14
C ILE A 157 5.20 18.00 -0.23
N SER A 158 4.91 18.06 -1.53
CA SER A 158 3.77 18.80 -2.10
C SER A 158 2.42 18.07 -2.07
N SER A 159 2.39 16.75 -1.91
CA SER A 159 1.14 15.99 -1.90
C SER A 159 0.69 15.67 -0.47
N GLU A 160 -0.27 16.46 -0.01
CA GLU A 160 -0.83 16.48 1.34
C GLU A 160 -1.49 15.14 1.75
N GLU A 161 -1.99 14.37 0.79
CA GLU A 161 -2.71 13.11 1.02
C GLU A 161 -1.82 11.85 1.04
N PHE A 162 -0.61 11.94 0.46
CA PHE A 162 0.35 10.84 0.43
C PHE A 162 1.54 11.08 1.37
N PHE A 163 1.80 12.33 1.75
CA PHE A 163 3.02 12.73 2.46
C PHE A 163 2.81 13.96 3.37
N LYS A 164 1.90 13.93 4.36
CA LYS A 164 1.72 15.07 5.26
C LYS A 164 3.01 15.37 6.05
N VAL A 165 3.76 16.37 5.60
CA VAL A 165 4.90 17.01 6.26
C VAL A 165 4.59 18.50 6.29
N THR A 166 3.99 18.96 7.39
CA THR A 166 3.78 20.39 7.66
C THR A 166 4.95 20.90 8.49
N CYS A 167 5.75 21.80 7.90
CA CYS A 167 6.73 22.63 8.60
C CYS A 167 6.05 23.56 9.62
#